data_AF-A0A089N5G1-F1
#
_entry.id   AF-A0A089N5G1-F1
#
_cell.length_a   1.000
_cell.length_b   1.000
_cell.length_c   1.000
_cell.angle_alpha   90.00
_cell.angle_beta   90.00
_cell.angle_gamma   90.00
#
_symmetry.space_group_name_H-M   'P 1'
#
loop_
_entity.id
_entity.type
_entity.pdbx_description
1 polymer ?
#
loop_
_entity_poly.entity_id
_entity_poly.type
_entity_poly.pdbx_seq_one_letter_code
_entity_poly.pdbx_strand_id
1 'polypeptide(L)'
;MYYPVMNYEGFKPFKVYTSKDIAAYIDLMATESNRPALSDAAIVITWGELIGRALIMEKFVSQYPSSNRNAAVKDLLKLRTLFVFYGASNTPAYSYGDNGEPTLIDPELKRAYEDVITNGTGNSQILKDIQTLQGILDKNGGQWDTDIAAFLKKYQLMTD
;
A
#
# COMPACT_ATOMS: atom_id res chain seq x y z
N MET A 1 -10.76 -12.14 21.87
CA MET A 1 -11.71 -11.86 20.77
C MET A 1 -11.26 -12.69 19.57
N TYR A 2 -12.17 -13.30 18.81
CA TYR A 2 -11.83 -14.05 17.59
C TYR A 2 -12.38 -13.30 16.38
N TYR A 3 -11.56 -13.16 15.34
CA TYR A 3 -11.94 -12.53 14.07
C TYR A 3 -11.87 -13.58 12.96
N PRO A 4 -13.02 -14.09 12.48
CA PRO A 4 -13.01 -15.09 11.41
C PRO A 4 -12.47 -14.46 10.12
N VAL A 5 -11.49 -15.14 9.50
CA VAL A 5 -10.90 -14.77 8.21
C VAL A 5 -11.22 -15.87 7.20
N MET A 6 -11.68 -15.47 6.02
CA MET A 6 -11.94 -16.41 4.92
C MET A 6 -10.63 -17.00 4.40
N ASN A 7 -10.55 -18.33 4.31
CA ASN A 7 -9.39 -19.03 3.77
C ASN A 7 -9.43 -19.02 2.22
N TYR A 8 -8.94 -17.95 1.61
CA TYR A 8 -8.87 -17.83 0.16
C TYR A 8 -7.84 -18.78 -0.49
N GLU A 9 -6.83 -19.24 0.27
CA GLU A 9 -5.87 -20.24 -0.21
C GLU A 9 -6.59 -21.52 -0.66
N GLY A 10 -7.60 -21.94 0.11
CA GLY A 10 -8.46 -23.09 -0.22
C GLY A 10 -9.24 -22.94 -1.53
N PHE A 11 -9.37 -21.73 -2.07
CA PHE A 11 -10.07 -21.50 -3.34
C PHE A 11 -9.16 -21.58 -4.57
N LYS A 12 -7.83 -21.62 -4.41
CA LYS A 12 -6.89 -21.66 -5.54
C LYS A 12 -7.13 -22.83 -6.52
N PRO A 13 -7.47 -24.06 -6.08
CA PRO A 13 -7.76 -25.15 -7.00
C PRO A 13 -8.94 -24.88 -7.96
N PHE A 14 -9.87 -24.00 -7.56
CA PHE A 14 -11.06 -23.70 -8.37
C PHE A 14 -10.84 -22.57 -9.38
N LYS A 15 -9.68 -21.88 -9.36
CA LYS A 15 -9.40 -20.74 -10.24
C LYS A 15 -9.59 -21.06 -11.72
N VAL A 16 -9.26 -22.29 -12.13
CA VAL A 16 -9.40 -22.77 -13.51
C VAL A 16 -10.86 -22.81 -14.00
N TYR A 17 -11.83 -22.78 -13.09
CA TYR A 17 -13.26 -22.78 -13.37
C TYR A 17 -13.89 -21.38 -13.20
N THR A 18 -13.08 -20.35 -12.96
CA THR A 18 -13.55 -18.98 -12.75
C THR A 18 -13.06 -18.05 -13.86
N SER A 19 -13.69 -16.88 -13.98
CA SER A 19 -13.19 -15.83 -14.86
C SER A 19 -11.83 -15.30 -14.37
N LYS A 20 -11.03 -14.73 -15.29
CA LYS A 20 -9.64 -14.29 -15.00
C LYS A 20 -9.57 -13.27 -13.86
N ASP A 21 -10.57 -12.39 -13.74
CA ASP A 21 -10.68 -11.42 -12.66
C ASP A 21 -10.92 -12.10 -11.31
N ILE A 22 -11.80 -13.10 -11.24
CA ILE A 22 -12.04 -13.85 -10.00
C ILE A 22 -10.81 -14.67 -9.61
N ALA A 23 -10.12 -15.27 -10.57
CA ALA A 23 -8.87 -15.96 -10.33
C ALA A 23 -7.79 -15.02 -9.73
N ALA A 24 -7.66 -13.80 -10.27
CA ALA A 24 -6.74 -12.79 -9.74
C ALA A 24 -7.14 -12.29 -8.35
N TYR A 25 -8.45 -12.13 -8.11
CA TYR A 25 -8.98 -11.75 -6.80
C TYR A 25 -8.69 -12.81 -5.73
N ILE A 26 -8.81 -14.10 -6.07
CA ILE A 26 -8.46 -15.20 -5.17
C ILE A 26 -6.99 -15.13 -4.75
N ASP A 27 -6.06 -14.89 -5.69
CA ASP A 27 -4.63 -14.77 -5.35
C ASP A 27 -4.34 -13.56 -4.44
N LEU A 28 -4.96 -12.42 -4.74
CA LEU A 28 -4.84 -11.20 -3.95
C LEU A 28 -5.33 -11.45 -2.52
N MET A 29 -6.53 -11.99 -2.36
CA MET A 29 -7.12 -12.22 -1.05
C MET A 29 -6.47 -13.40 -0.29
N ALA A 30 -5.91 -14.39 -0.99
CA ALA A 30 -5.11 -15.44 -0.36
C ALA A 30 -3.85 -14.85 0.28
N THR A 31 -3.19 -13.91 -0.40
CA THR A 31 -2.04 -13.19 0.16
C THR A 31 -2.42 -12.41 1.43
N GLU A 32 -3.55 -11.70 1.39
CA GLU A 32 -4.04 -10.91 2.52
C GLU A 32 -4.50 -11.76 3.71
N SER A 33 -5.16 -12.90 3.45
CA SER A 33 -5.68 -13.78 4.50
C SER A 33 -4.61 -14.66 5.15
N ASN A 34 -3.63 -15.15 4.38
CA ASN A 34 -2.55 -15.99 4.91
C ASN A 34 -1.53 -15.17 5.70
N ARG A 35 -1.26 -13.94 5.26
CA ARG A 35 -0.28 -13.06 5.88
C ARG A 35 -0.84 -11.64 5.92
N PRO A 36 -1.63 -11.30 6.96
CA PRO A 36 -2.18 -9.97 7.14
C PRO A 36 -1.09 -8.91 7.10
N ALA A 37 -1.37 -7.79 6.44
CA ALA A 37 -0.44 -6.65 6.41
C ALA A 37 -0.47 -5.83 7.70
N LEU A 38 -1.57 -5.92 8.46
CA LEU A 38 -1.75 -5.20 9.72
C LEU A 38 -2.11 -6.14 10.87
N SER A 39 -1.59 -5.81 12.05
CA SER A 39 -2.00 -6.39 13.33
C SER A 39 -1.84 -5.32 14.41
N ASP A 40 -2.84 -5.17 15.28
CA ASP A 40 -2.84 -4.17 16.37
C ASP A 40 -2.39 -2.77 15.89
N ALA A 41 -3.02 -2.28 14.80
CA ALA A 41 -2.70 -1.00 14.16
C ALA A 41 -1.22 -0.81 13.75
N ALA A 42 -0.42 -1.88 13.70
CA ALA A 42 0.94 -1.91 13.19
C ALA A 42 0.97 -2.55 11.81
N ILE A 43 1.93 -2.13 10.98
CA ILE A 43 2.26 -2.82 9.73
C ILE A 43 3.21 -3.96 10.11
N VAL A 44 2.82 -5.20 9.82
CA VAL A 44 3.54 -6.42 10.24
C VAL A 44 4.23 -7.16 9.09
N ILE A 45 4.34 -6.48 7.94
CA ILE A 45 5.09 -6.90 6.76
C ILE A 45 6.11 -5.81 6.41
N THR A 46 7.05 -6.09 5.51
CA THR A 46 8.03 -5.07 5.10
C THR A 46 7.36 -3.96 4.26
N TRP A 47 7.96 -2.77 4.24
CA TRP A 47 7.52 -1.67 3.38
C TRP A 47 7.49 -2.06 1.89
N GLY A 48 8.52 -2.78 1.42
CA GLY A 48 8.55 -3.28 0.05
C GLY A 48 7.39 -4.23 -0.28
N GLU A 49 7.04 -5.13 0.66
CA GLU A 49 5.88 -6.02 0.50
C GLU A 49 4.56 -5.24 0.52
N LEU A 50 4.44 -4.23 1.38
CA LEU A 50 3.28 -3.34 1.44
C LEU A 50 3.06 -2.62 0.10
N ILE A 51 4.12 -2.02 -0.47
CA ILE A 51 4.08 -1.34 -1.76
C ILE A 51 3.74 -2.34 -2.88
N GLY A 52 4.40 -3.50 -2.91
CA GLY A 52 4.13 -4.55 -3.91
C GLY A 52 2.67 -4.98 -3.92
N ARG A 53 2.06 -5.16 -2.73
CA ARG A 53 0.62 -5.44 -2.60
C ARG A 53 -0.26 -4.30 -3.13
N ALA A 54 0.12 -3.04 -2.88
CA ALA A 54 -0.58 -1.87 -3.43
C ALA A 54 -0.56 -1.87 -4.97
N LEU A 55 0.59 -2.15 -5.58
CA LEU A 55 0.75 -2.21 -7.03
C LEU A 55 -0.07 -3.34 -7.67
N ILE A 56 -0.16 -4.49 -7.01
CA ILE A 56 -1.03 -5.60 -7.45
C ILE A 56 -2.51 -5.16 -7.41
N MET A 57 -2.94 -4.47 -6.37
CA MET A 57 -4.31 -3.95 -6.25
C MET A 57 -4.60 -2.90 -7.33
N GLU A 58 -3.69 -1.96 -7.58
CA GLU A 58 -3.82 -0.95 -8.64
C GLU A 58 -3.91 -1.59 -10.03
N LYS A 59 -3.08 -2.60 -10.29
CA LYS A 59 -3.14 -3.39 -11.52
C LYS A 59 -4.48 -4.12 -11.65
N PHE A 60 -4.99 -4.74 -10.59
CA PHE A 60 -6.31 -5.38 -10.62
C PHE A 60 -7.41 -4.39 -10.99
N VAL A 61 -7.42 -3.22 -10.35
CA VAL A 61 -8.44 -2.18 -10.54
C VAL A 61 -8.45 -1.67 -11.98
N SER A 62 -7.29 -1.48 -12.58
CA SER A 62 -7.15 -1.03 -13.97
C SER A 62 -7.42 -2.13 -15.00
N GLN A 63 -6.98 -3.36 -14.72
CA GLN A 63 -7.11 -4.50 -15.63
C GLN A 63 -8.53 -5.07 -15.68
N TYR A 64 -9.28 -4.99 -14.58
CA TYR A 64 -10.61 -5.57 -14.45
C TYR A 64 -11.66 -4.54 -14.02
N PRO A 65 -11.91 -3.48 -14.81
CA PRO A 65 -12.84 -2.40 -14.43
C PRO A 65 -14.28 -2.89 -14.28
N SER A 66 -14.69 -3.94 -15.01
CA SER A 66 -16.05 -4.50 -14.98
C SER A 66 -16.21 -5.66 -14.00
N SER A 67 -15.16 -6.05 -13.26
CA SER A 67 -15.28 -7.12 -12.27
C SER A 67 -16.22 -6.72 -11.13
N ASN A 68 -17.06 -7.65 -10.68
CA ASN A 68 -17.87 -7.44 -9.47
C ASN A 68 -17.01 -7.32 -8.18
N ARG A 69 -15.71 -7.61 -8.24
CA ARG A 69 -14.75 -7.41 -7.15
C ARG A 69 -13.99 -6.09 -7.23
N ASN A 70 -14.15 -5.31 -8.31
CA ASN A 70 -13.41 -4.07 -8.53
C ASN A 70 -13.58 -3.07 -7.39
N ALA A 71 -14.82 -2.87 -6.92
CA ALA A 71 -15.11 -1.96 -5.81
C ALA A 71 -14.37 -2.36 -4.51
N ALA A 72 -14.43 -3.63 -4.14
CA ALA A 72 -13.74 -4.13 -2.94
C ALA A 72 -12.22 -3.96 -3.04
N VAL A 73 -11.62 -4.23 -4.21
CA VAL A 73 -10.17 -4.03 -4.39
C VAL A 73 -9.81 -2.55 -4.43
N LYS A 74 -10.67 -1.67 -4.94
CA LYS A 74 -10.48 -0.21 -4.84
C LYS A 74 -10.40 0.26 -3.39
N ASP A 75 -11.25 -0.25 -2.51
CA ASP A 75 -11.22 0.16 -1.11
C ASP A 75 -9.99 -0.38 -0.38
N LEU A 76 -9.57 -1.62 -0.68
CA LEU A 76 -8.28 -2.14 -0.21
C LEU A 76 -7.09 -1.31 -0.73
N LEU A 77 -7.14 -0.89 -2.00
CA LEU A 77 -6.11 -0.06 -2.62
C LEU A 77 -6.01 1.31 -1.95
N LYS A 78 -7.15 1.97 -1.67
CA LYS A 78 -7.20 3.24 -0.94
C LYS A 78 -6.49 3.15 0.41
N LEU A 79 -6.88 2.14 1.20
CA LEU A 79 -6.27 1.90 2.52
C LEU A 79 -4.79 1.55 2.41
N ARG A 80 -4.41 0.72 1.43
CA ARG A 80 -3.01 0.36 1.19
C ARG A 80 -2.17 1.58 0.79
N THR A 81 -2.73 2.45 -0.06
CA THR A 81 -2.09 3.68 -0.51
C THR A 81 -1.88 4.63 0.67
N LEU A 82 -2.88 4.78 1.54
CA LEU A 82 -2.73 5.53 2.78
C LEU A 82 -1.52 5.02 3.60
N PHE A 83 -1.43 3.71 3.81
CA PHE A 83 -0.33 3.12 4.58
C PHE A 83 1.03 3.23 3.90
N VAL A 84 1.10 3.16 2.57
CA VAL A 84 2.35 3.37 1.83
C VAL A 84 2.94 4.75 2.08
N PHE A 85 2.10 5.78 2.31
CA PHE A 85 2.56 7.17 2.42
C PHE A 85 2.55 7.73 3.84
N TYR A 86 1.68 7.25 4.73
CA TYR A 86 1.57 7.72 6.12
C TYR A 86 1.97 6.66 7.16
N GLY A 87 2.03 5.39 6.78
CA GLY A 87 2.15 4.28 7.72
C GLY A 87 0.88 4.07 8.55
N ALA A 88 0.98 3.18 9.53
CA ALA A 88 -0.10 2.90 10.49
C ALA A 88 0.24 3.51 11.86
N SER A 89 -0.72 3.55 12.79
CA SER A 89 -0.53 4.19 14.09
C SER A 89 0.67 3.66 14.88
N ASN A 90 0.86 2.34 14.88
CA ASN A 90 1.96 1.68 15.59
C ASN A 90 3.17 1.40 14.67
N THR A 91 3.12 1.82 13.41
CA THR A 91 4.23 1.74 12.45
C THR A 91 4.16 2.94 11.51
N PRO A 92 4.42 4.15 12.03
CA PRO A 92 4.26 5.36 11.26
C PRO A 92 5.34 5.46 10.18
N ALA A 93 5.02 6.10 9.05
CA ALA A 93 5.99 6.36 7.99
C ALA A 93 7.04 7.42 8.38
N TYR A 94 6.75 8.20 9.43
CA TYR A 94 7.62 9.28 9.91
C TYR A 94 7.79 9.17 11.43
N SER A 95 8.98 9.55 11.90
CA SER A 95 9.22 9.84 13.31
C SER A 95 8.48 11.11 13.72
N TYR A 96 8.20 11.24 15.01
CA TYR A 96 7.54 12.40 15.58
C TYR A 96 8.38 13.04 16.68
N GLY A 97 8.37 14.37 16.72
CA GLY A 97 8.98 15.14 17.80
C GLY A 97 8.13 15.17 19.06
N ASP A 98 8.64 15.82 20.10
CA ASP A 98 7.99 15.90 21.42
C ASP A 98 6.60 16.56 21.38
N ASN A 99 6.33 17.41 20.38
CA ASN A 99 5.03 18.08 20.21
C ASN A 99 4.11 17.35 19.20
N GLY A 100 4.47 16.15 18.75
CA GLY A 100 3.66 15.34 17.85
C GLY A 100 3.73 15.76 16.38
N GLU A 101 4.69 16.60 16.01
CA GLU A 101 4.99 16.97 14.62
C GLU A 101 5.84 15.89 13.93
N PRO A 102 5.57 15.56 12.66
CA PRO A 102 6.44 14.65 11.90
C PRO A 102 7.81 15.29 11.66
N THR A 103 8.87 14.48 11.73
CA THR A 103 10.26 14.95 11.68
C THR A 103 11.10 14.30 10.59
N LEU A 104 11.10 12.97 10.49
CA LEU A 104 12.00 12.23 9.59
C LEU A 104 11.31 10.98 9.07
N ILE A 105 11.41 10.71 7.76
CA ILE A 105 10.88 9.46 7.18
C ILE A 105 11.58 8.23 7.78
N ASP A 106 10.83 7.14 7.94
CA ASP A 106 11.40 5.83 8.24
C ASP A 106 12.46 5.47 7.18
N PRO A 107 13.73 5.23 7.57
CA PRO A 107 14.80 4.90 6.64
C PRO A 107 14.54 3.62 5.85
N GLU A 108 13.81 2.65 6.40
CA GLU A 108 13.43 1.43 5.70
C GLU A 108 12.37 1.70 4.62
N LEU A 109 11.44 2.63 4.89
CA LEU A 109 10.46 3.06 3.89
C LEU A 109 11.13 3.82 2.75
N LYS A 110 12.04 4.76 3.07
CA LYS A 110 12.81 5.49 2.04
C LYS A 110 13.59 4.54 1.15
N ARG A 111 14.26 3.54 1.72
CA ARG A 111 14.95 2.50 0.94
C ARG A 111 13.98 1.68 0.08
N ALA A 112 12.82 1.31 0.64
CA ALA A 112 11.81 0.59 -0.13
C ALA A 112 11.30 1.41 -1.32
N TYR A 113 11.17 2.73 -1.21
CA TYR A 113 10.87 3.62 -2.34
C TYR A 113 11.94 3.56 -3.43
N GLU A 114 13.21 3.69 -3.06
CA GLU A 114 14.35 3.59 -3.99
C GLU A 114 14.35 2.24 -4.74
N ASP A 115 14.13 1.14 -4.01
CA ASP A 115 14.08 -0.21 -4.56
C ASP A 115 12.93 -0.39 -5.56
N VAL A 116 11.73 0.10 -5.25
CA VAL A 116 10.57 -0.03 -6.17
C VAL A 116 10.64 0.94 -7.35
N ILE A 117 11.31 2.09 -7.23
CA ILE A 117 11.55 2.97 -8.38
C ILE A 117 12.51 2.27 -9.36
N THR A 118 13.54 1.60 -8.85
CA THR A 118 14.55 0.91 -9.67
C THR A 118 13.99 -0.32 -10.36
N ASN A 119 13.19 -1.11 -9.64
CA ASN A 119 12.69 -2.40 -10.13
C ASN A 119 11.25 -2.36 -10.67
N GLY A 120 10.52 -1.29 -10.36
CA GLY A 120 9.13 -1.12 -10.76
C GLY A 120 9.01 -0.93 -12.26
N THR A 121 8.04 -1.61 -12.87
CA THR A 121 7.75 -1.49 -14.29
C THR A 121 6.25 -1.25 -14.50
N GLY A 122 5.91 -0.55 -15.60
CA GLY A 122 4.53 -0.33 -16.01
C GLY A 122 3.97 1.06 -15.65
N ASN A 123 2.74 1.31 -16.09
CA ASN A 123 2.02 2.57 -15.85
C ASN A 123 1.26 2.50 -14.52
N SER A 124 1.93 2.88 -13.44
CA SER A 124 1.37 2.94 -12.08
C SER A 124 1.35 4.38 -11.58
N GLN A 125 0.23 4.81 -11.01
CA GLN A 125 0.15 6.13 -10.38
C GLN A 125 0.89 6.11 -9.05
N ILE A 126 0.78 5.03 -8.27
CA ILE A 126 1.54 4.83 -7.04
C ILE A 126 3.06 4.94 -7.29
N LEU A 127 3.62 4.30 -8.32
CA LEU A 127 5.04 4.40 -8.62
C LEU A 127 5.47 5.83 -8.98
N LYS A 128 4.67 6.54 -9.78
CA LYS A 128 4.95 7.95 -10.13
C LYS A 128 4.92 8.84 -8.89
N ASP A 129 3.99 8.56 -8.00
CA ASP A 129 3.84 9.30 -6.75
C ASP A 129 5.00 9.02 -5.79
N ILE A 130 5.41 7.75 -5.66
CA ILE A 130 6.63 7.37 -4.92
C ILE A 130 7.86 8.06 -5.51
N GLN A 131 8.02 8.06 -6.84
CA GLN A 131 9.13 8.75 -7.51
C GLN A 131 9.13 10.26 -7.24
N THR A 132 7.95 10.88 -7.26
CA THR A 132 7.82 12.31 -6.97
C THR A 132 8.20 12.62 -5.52
N LEU A 133 7.68 11.84 -4.56
CA LEU A 133 7.97 12.02 -3.14
C LEU A 133 9.45 11.75 -2.83
N GLN A 134 10.03 10.71 -3.41
CA GLN A 134 11.47 10.41 -3.28
C GLN A 134 12.33 11.59 -3.74
N GLY A 135 11.96 12.25 -4.85
CA GLY A 135 12.66 13.45 -5.32
C GLY A 135 12.55 14.66 -4.37
N ILE A 136 11.53 14.73 -3.53
CA ILE A 136 11.43 15.73 -2.45
C ILE A 136 12.33 15.32 -1.28
N LEU A 137 12.22 14.05 -0.84
CA LEU A 137 13.00 13.48 0.26
C LEU A 137 14.52 13.55 0.01
N ASP A 138 14.97 13.34 -1.22
CA ASP A 138 16.39 13.39 -1.55
C ASP A 138 16.98 14.80 -1.47
N LYS A 139 16.16 15.85 -1.62
CA LYS A 139 16.62 17.25 -1.50
C LYS A 139 16.85 17.69 -0.06
N ASN A 140 16.09 17.13 0.89
CA ASN A 140 16.10 17.55 2.29
C ASN A 140 16.65 16.46 3.24
N GLY A 141 17.17 15.36 2.69
CA GLY A 141 17.72 14.25 3.48
C GLY A 141 16.67 13.44 4.24
N GLY A 142 15.42 13.44 3.76
CA GLY A 142 14.28 12.74 4.37
C GLY A 142 13.61 13.50 5.51
N GLN A 143 14.09 14.70 5.84
CA GLN A 143 13.48 15.57 6.86
C GLN A 143 12.09 16.02 6.42
N TRP A 144 11.15 16.07 7.36
CA TRP A 144 9.81 16.56 7.07
C TRP A 144 9.84 18.07 6.77
N ASP A 145 9.12 18.48 5.73
CA ASP A 145 8.96 19.89 5.36
C ASP A 145 7.58 20.17 4.73
N THR A 146 7.39 21.43 4.30
CA THR A 146 6.14 21.87 3.69
C THR A 146 5.86 21.24 2.33
N ASP A 147 6.89 20.83 1.59
CA ASP A 147 6.74 20.22 0.27
C ASP A 147 6.23 18.77 0.41
N ILE A 148 6.76 18.02 1.38
CA ILE A 148 6.25 16.70 1.77
C ILE A 148 4.80 16.82 2.24
N ALA A 149 4.52 17.77 3.16
CA ALA A 149 3.18 17.99 3.67
C ALA A 149 2.19 18.33 2.53
N ALA A 150 2.57 19.20 1.60
CA ALA A 150 1.75 19.58 0.46
C ALA A 150 1.50 18.40 -0.48
N PHE A 151 2.53 17.58 -0.76
CA PHE A 151 2.40 16.40 -1.58
C PHE A 151 1.44 15.37 -0.98
N LEU A 152 1.53 15.12 0.33
CA LEU A 152 0.77 14.07 1.00
C LEU A 152 -0.72 14.39 1.20
N LYS A 153 -1.11 15.68 1.14
CA LYS A 153 -2.52 16.11 1.25
C LYS A 153 -3.48 15.35 0.33
N LYS A 154 -3.03 14.89 -0.84
CA LYS A 154 -3.87 14.12 -1.78
C LYS A 154 -4.31 12.75 -1.24
N TYR A 155 -3.60 12.19 -0.26
CA TYR A 155 -3.95 10.93 0.39
C TYR A 155 -4.64 11.11 1.74
N GLN A 156 -4.67 12.34 2.25
CA GLN A 156 -5.33 12.71 3.50
C GLN A 156 -6.87 12.74 3.37
N LEU A 157 -7.40 12.66 2.15
CA LEU A 157 -8.83 12.74 1.81
C LEU A 157 -9.51 11.36 1.62
N MET A 158 -9.09 10.33 2.36
CA MET A 158 -9.74 9.00 2.31
C MET A 158 -10.54 8.66 3.56
N THR A 159 -11.05 9.69 4.24
CA THR A 159 -12.00 9.59 5.35
C THR A 159 -13.13 10.60 5.13
N ASP A 160 -13.96 10.36 4.11
CA ASP A 160 -15.31 10.91 4.02
C ASP A 160 -16.31 9.79 4.38
#